data_AF-A0A6N7VHX8-F1
#
_entry.id   AF-A0A6N7VHX8-F1
#
_cell.length_a   1.000
_cell.length_b   1.000
_cell.length_c   1.000
_cell.angle_alpha   90.00
_cell.angle_beta   90.00
_cell.angle_gamma   90.00
#
_symmetry.space_group_name_H-M   'P 1'
#
loop_
_entity.id
_entity.type
_entity.pdbx_description
1 polymer ?
#
loop_
_entity_poly.entity_id
_entity_poly.type
_entity_poly.pdbx_seq_one_letter_code
_entity_poly.pdbx_strand_id
1 'polypeptide(L)'
;MRKIIVDLNVVKDNEFSLMYEKFGLDVQNKSYEDFERRLLQMSIQTIIEVKNRQQNLTSCAKWIFILEDIQQKSDCMYCIWGV
;
A
#
# COMPACT_ATOMS: atom_id res chain seq x y z
N MET A 1 7.24 15.30 -3.72
CA MET A 1 6.80 13.98 -4.21
C MET A 1 7.57 12.91 -3.47
N ARG A 2 6.89 12.01 -2.76
CA ARG A 2 7.49 10.91 -1.98
C ARG A 2 7.49 9.62 -2.82
N LYS A 3 8.51 8.77 -2.67
CA LYS A 3 8.53 7.43 -3.27
C LYS A 3 8.55 6.36 -2.18
N ILE A 4 7.69 5.36 -2.30
CA ILE A 4 7.61 4.19 -1.42
C ILE A 4 7.77 2.93 -2.27
N ILE A 5 8.51 1.94 -1.77
CA ILE A 5 8.67 0.64 -2.42
C ILE A 5 8.00 -0.41 -1.54
N VAL A 6 7.05 -1.14 -2.13
CA VAL A 6 6.32 -2.23 -1.49
C VAL A 6 6.71 -3.52 -2.20
N ASP A 7 7.41 -4.41 -1.49
CA ASP A 7 7.73 -5.74 -1.98
C ASP A 7 6.77 -6.77 -1.39
N LEU A 8 5.89 -7.33 -2.22
CA LEU A 8 4.87 -8.30 -1.80
C LEU A 8 5.43 -9.70 -1.49
N ASN A 9 6.70 -9.97 -1.80
CA ASN A 9 7.37 -11.14 -1.27
C ASN A 9 7.67 -11.00 0.23
N VAL A 10 7.81 -9.77 0.71
CA VAL A 10 8.08 -9.45 2.12
C VAL A 10 6.81 -9.04 2.86
N VAL A 11 6.01 -8.14 2.29
CA VAL A 11 4.76 -7.66 2.89
C VAL A 11 3.63 -8.63 2.54
N LYS A 12 3.30 -9.50 3.49
CA LYS A 12 2.16 -10.41 3.36
C LYS A 12 0.86 -9.78 3.83
N ASP A 13 -0.27 -10.37 3.45
CA ASP A 13 -1.61 -9.79 3.67
C ASP A 13 -1.83 -9.42 5.14
N ASN A 14 -1.44 -10.27 6.08
CA ASN A 14 -1.65 -10.00 7.51
C ASN A 14 -0.48 -9.21 8.17
N GLU A 15 0.55 -8.83 7.41
CA GLU A 15 1.71 -8.08 7.89
C GLU A 15 1.45 -6.56 7.88
N PHE A 16 0.46 -6.14 8.66
CA PHE A 16 0.09 -4.73 8.77
C PHE A 16 1.23 -3.85 9.26
N SER A 17 2.02 -4.33 10.22
CA SER A 17 3.10 -3.53 10.81
C SER A 17 4.11 -3.09 9.77
N LEU A 18 4.56 -4.01 8.91
CA LEU A 18 5.53 -3.72 7.87
C LEU A 18 4.95 -2.77 6.81
N MET A 19 3.67 -2.96 6.46
CA MET A 19 3.00 -2.06 5.52
C MET A 19 2.90 -0.64 6.10
N TYR A 20 2.46 -0.48 7.34
CA TYR A 20 2.37 0.83 8.00
C TYR A 20 3.75 1.50 8.14
N GLU A 21 4.79 0.73 8.45
CA GLU A 21 6.17 1.22 8.55
C GLU A 21 6.66 1.80 7.21
N LYS A 22 6.43 1.12 6.07
CA LYS A 22 6.79 1.63 4.74
C LYS A 22 6.17 2.99 4.45
N PHE A 23 4.96 3.23 4.95
CA PHE A 23 4.22 4.48 4.78
C PHE A 23 4.50 5.50 5.88
N GLY A 24 5.26 5.13 6.92
CA GLY A 24 5.56 6.00 8.06
C GLY A 24 4.32 6.33 8.89
N LEU A 25 3.39 5.37 8.99
CA LEU A 25 2.17 5.49 9.78
C LEU A 25 2.39 4.86 11.15
N ASP A 26 2.42 5.68 12.21
CA ASP A 26 2.57 5.19 13.58
C ASP A 26 1.22 5.13 14.30
N VAL A 27 0.68 3.92 14.45
CA VAL A 27 -0.57 3.66 15.16
C VAL A 27 -0.53 2.36 15.94
N GLN A 28 -1.29 2.34 17.04
CA GLN A 28 -1.46 1.16 17.88
C GLN A 28 -2.36 0.10 17.22
N ASN A 29 -3.51 0.51 16.68
CA ASN A 29 -4.45 -0.41 16.03
C ASN A 29 -4.31 -0.35 14.52
N LYS A 30 -3.78 -1.42 13.92
CA LYS A 30 -3.56 -1.52 12.47
C LYS A 30 -4.62 -2.39 11.83
N SER A 31 -5.29 -1.86 10.82
CA SER A 31 -6.26 -2.58 9.99
C SER A 31 -6.19 -2.08 8.54
N TYR A 32 -6.87 -2.76 7.63
CA TYR A 32 -6.98 -2.29 6.25
C TYR A 32 -7.80 -1.00 6.14
N GLU A 33 -8.90 -0.91 6.88
CA GLU A 33 -9.78 0.27 6.89
C GLU A 33 -9.06 1.51 7.45
N ASP A 34 -8.30 1.37 8.54
CA ASP A 34 -7.52 2.49 9.06
C ASP A 34 -6.40 2.91 8.10
N PHE A 35 -5.79 1.94 7.40
CA PHE A 35 -4.75 2.21 6.41
C PHE A 35 -5.31 3.01 5.23
N GLU A 36 -6.43 2.55 4.66
CA GLU A 36 -7.15 3.21 3.58
C GLU A 36 -7.51 4.65 3.97
N ARG A 37 -8.18 4.82 5.11
CA ARG A 37 -8.58 6.14 5.62
C ARG A 37 -7.40 7.11 5.72
N ARG A 38 -6.25 6.64 6.21
CA ARG A 38 -5.05 7.48 6.37
C ARG A 38 -4.42 7.86 5.04
N LEU A 39 -4.34 6.91 4.10
CA LEU A 39 -3.76 7.21 2.79
C LEU A 39 -4.65 8.15 1.99
N LEU A 40 -5.98 8.03 2.11
CA LEU A 40 -6.92 8.96 1.48
C LEU A 40 -6.80 10.39 2.02
N GLN A 41 -6.35 10.56 3.26
CA GLN A 41 -6.09 11.87 3.87
C GLN A 41 -4.70 12.43 3.57
N MET A 42 -3.83 11.69 2.87
CA MET A 42 -2.51 12.20 2.50
C MET A 42 -2.61 13.32 1.47
N SER A 43 -1.98 14.45 1.78
CA SER A 43 -1.87 15.61 0.88
C SER A 43 -0.56 15.65 0.07
N ILE A 44 0.34 14.70 0.33
CA ILE A 44 1.65 14.63 -0.34
C ILE A 44 1.55 13.67 -1.51
N GLN A 45 1.80 14.18 -2.72
CA GLN A 45 1.95 13.33 -3.90
C GLN A 45 2.97 12.21 -3.66
N THR A 46 2.52 10.98 -3.77
CA THR A 46 3.27 9.78 -3.41
C THR A 46 3.18 8.75 -4.53
N ILE A 47 4.35 8.31 -5.00
CA ILE A 47 4.49 7.20 -5.94
C ILE A 47 4.79 5.93 -5.13
N ILE A 48 4.06 4.86 -5.43
CA ILE A 48 4.22 3.56 -4.78
C ILE A 48 4.63 2.54 -5.83
N GLU A 49 5.86 2.10 -5.76
CA GLU A 49 6.36 1.04 -6.63
C GLU A 49 6.06 -0.32 -5.97
N VAL A 50 5.17 -1.09 -6.59
CA VAL A 50 4.75 -2.40 -6.09
C VAL A 50 5.50 -3.49 -6.84
N LYS A 51 6.33 -4.26 -6.13
CA LYS A 51 7.13 -5.37 -6.68
C LYS A 51 6.44 -6.70 -6.47
N ASN A 52 6.72 -7.64 -7.38
CA ASN A 52 6.26 -9.03 -7.30
C ASN A 52 4.72 -9.18 -7.33
N ARG A 53 4.03 -8.28 -8.04
CA ARG A 53 2.56 -8.28 -8.14
C ARG A 53 2.04 -9.55 -8.79
N GLN A 54 2.58 -9.94 -9.95
CA GLN A 54 2.03 -11.06 -10.71
C GLN A 54 2.09 -12.39 -9.94
N GLN A 55 3.18 -12.62 -9.21
CA GLN A 55 3.32 -13.78 -8.33
C GLN A 55 2.33 -13.74 -7.16
N ASN A 56 2.10 -12.57 -6.56
CA ASN A 56 1.30 -12.45 -5.34
C ASN A 56 -0.20 -12.20 -5.61
N LEU A 57 -0.61 -11.94 -6.85
CA LEU A 57 -2.03 -11.82 -7.24
C LEU A 57 -2.86 -13.07 -6.89
N THR A 58 -2.24 -14.26 -6.85
CA THR A 58 -2.94 -15.52 -6.53
C THR A 58 -2.77 -15.96 -5.07
N SER A 59 -1.74 -15.46 -4.37
CA SER A 59 -1.36 -15.97 -3.03
C SER A 59 -1.46 -14.93 -1.91
N CYS A 60 -1.44 -13.63 -2.23
CA CYS A 60 -1.32 -12.54 -1.27
C CYS A 60 -1.78 -11.21 -1.89
N ALA A 61 -3.07 -11.16 -2.23
CA ALA A 61 -3.63 -10.11 -3.08
C ALA A 61 -4.31 -8.95 -2.33
N LYS A 62 -4.54 -9.07 -1.01
CA LYS A 62 -5.34 -8.05 -0.29
C LYS A 62 -4.68 -6.68 -0.36
N TRP A 63 -3.37 -6.60 -0.16
CA TRP A 63 -2.65 -5.32 -0.29
C TRP A 63 -2.71 -4.76 -1.70
N ILE A 64 -2.73 -5.61 -2.73
CA ILE A 64 -2.89 -5.16 -4.13
C ILE A 64 -4.22 -4.46 -4.29
N PHE A 65 -5.32 -5.11 -3.89
CA PHE A 65 -6.67 -4.55 -4.03
C PHE A 65 -6.86 -3.26 -3.23
N ILE A 66 -6.30 -3.18 -2.02
CA ILE A 66 -6.39 -1.97 -1.21
C ILE A 66 -5.62 -0.81 -1.85
N LEU A 67 -4.41 -1.07 -2.35
CA LEU A 67 -3.63 -0.05 -3.04
C LEU A 67 -4.30 0.39 -4.36
N GLU A 68 -4.95 -0.53 -5.08
CA GLU A 68 -5.75 -0.23 -6.27
C GLU A 68 -6.96 0.66 -5.93
N ASP A 69 -7.69 0.31 -4.87
CA ASP A 69 -8.86 1.04 -4.40
C ASP A 69 -8.50 2.46 -3.90
N ILE A 70 -7.43 2.61 -3.12
CA ILE A 70 -6.94 3.92 -2.69
C ILE A 70 -6.50 4.75 -3.89
N GLN A 71 -5.81 4.16 -4.88
CA GLN A 71 -5.40 4.88 -6.09
C GLN A 71 -6.61 5.43 -6.86
N GLN A 72 -7.73 4.70 -6.90
CA GLN A 72 -8.95 5.16 -7.58
C GLN A 72 -9.62 6.34 -6.85
N LYS A 73 -9.40 6.44 -5.54
CA LYS A 73 -10.04 7.42 -4.65
C LYS A 73 -9.15 8.63 -4.32
N SER A 74 -7.84 8.54 -4.53
CA SER A 74 -6.87 9.56 -4.12
C SER A 74 -6.24 10.28 -5.31
N ASP A 75 -6.29 11.61 -5.30
CA ASP A 75 -5.57 12.45 -6.28
C ASP A 75 -4.06 12.57 -5.99
N CYS A 76 -3.59 12.02 -4.87
CA CYS A 76 -2.21 12.17 -4.41
C CYS A 76 -1.42 10.85 -4.44
N MET A 77 -2.03 9.74 -4.82
CA MET A 77 -1.40 8.42 -4.76
C MET A 77 -1.37 7.75 -6.13
N TYR A 78 -0.17 7.34 -6.55
CA TYR A 78 0.06 6.71 -7.85
C TYR A 78 0.84 5.42 -7.69
N CYS A 79 0.27 4.29 -8.06
CA CYS A 79 0.92 2.99 -8.01
C CYS A 79 1.57 2.66 -9.37
N ILE A 80 2.85 2.29 -9.32
CA ILE A 80 3.56 1.67 -10.43
C ILE A 80 3.58 0.17 -10.13
N TRP A 81 2.83 -0.58 -10.93
CA TRP A 81 2.72 -2.03 -10.80
C TRP A 81 3.87 -2.70 -11.54
N GLY A 82 4.84 -3.23 -10.80
CA GLY A 82 5.86 -4.10 -11.36
C GLY A 82 5.22 -5.35 -11.96
N VAL A 83 5.69 -5.72 -13.15
CA VAL A 83 5.30 -6.95 -13.85
C VAL A 83 5.77 -8.16 -13.05
#